data_AF-A0A351T384-F1
#
_entry.id   AF-A0A351T384-F1
#
_cell.length_a   1.000
_cell.length_b   1.000
_cell.length_c   1.000
_cell.angle_alpha   90.00
_cell.angle_beta   90.00
_cell.angle_gamma   90.00
#
_symmetry.space_group_name_H-M   'P 1'
#
loop_
_entity.id
_entity.type
_entity.pdbx_description
1 polymer ?
#
loop_
_entity_poly.entity_id
_entity_poly.type
_entity_poly.pdbx_seq_one_letter_code
_entity_poly.pdbx_strand_id
1 'polypeptide(L)'
;DEYRKHVEKDAALARRFQPVFVAEPTVEDTISILRGLKEKYELHHGVRITDGAIVSAATLSNRYISDRFLPDKAIDLVDEAASRLRMEVDSKPEELDELDRRIIQLKIEREALRKETDQGSKDRLENLEKELADLEQQSAEMTARWQAEKEQLAGAHRLKEQLDQARNELQQAQRDGNLARAGELSYGVIPDLEQKLRGAEEAGERHSLEEAVTDEHVAGIVSRWTGIPVDKMLEGEREKLLQME
;
A
#
# COMPACT_ATOMS: atom_id res chain seq x y z
N ASP A 1 -1.47 -28.97 -22.13
CA ASP A 1 -2.36 -29.90 -22.87
C ASP A 1 -2.92 -29.36 -24.18
N GLU A 2 -3.35 -28.10 -24.26
CA GLU A 2 -3.96 -27.54 -25.47
C GLU A 2 -3.03 -27.55 -26.71
N TYR A 3 -1.76 -27.18 -26.57
CA TYR A 3 -0.78 -27.22 -27.67
C TYR A 3 -0.65 -28.62 -28.29
N ARG A 4 -0.50 -29.65 -27.45
CA ARG A 4 -0.38 -31.05 -27.90
C ARG A 4 -1.66 -31.54 -28.59
N LYS A 5 -2.83 -31.09 -28.13
CA LYS A 5 -4.13 -31.50 -28.69
C LYS A 5 -4.43 -30.85 -30.04
N HIS A 6 -4.09 -29.57 -30.22
CA HIS A 6 -4.59 -28.77 -31.33
C HIS A 6 -3.52 -28.31 -32.33
N VAL A 7 -2.28 -28.15 -31.91
CA VAL A 7 -1.21 -27.59 -32.76
C VAL A 7 -0.26 -28.69 -33.22
N GLU A 8 0.17 -29.56 -32.30
CA GLU A 8 1.15 -30.62 -32.60
C GLU A 8 0.59 -31.70 -33.53
N LYS A 9 -0.73 -31.95 -33.47
CA LYS A 9 -1.40 -32.91 -34.36
C LYS A 9 -1.60 -32.40 -35.79
N ASP A 10 -1.52 -31.10 -36.02
CA ASP A 10 -1.68 -30.50 -37.34
C ASP A 10 -0.30 -30.28 -38.00
N ALA A 11 -0.02 -31.05 -39.04
CA ALA A 11 1.25 -31.01 -39.76
C ALA A 11 1.57 -29.66 -40.43
N ALA A 12 0.55 -28.85 -40.75
CA ALA A 12 0.75 -27.52 -41.33
C ALA A 12 1.12 -26.51 -40.23
N LEU A 13 0.48 -26.58 -39.05
CA LEU A 13 0.80 -25.72 -37.91
C LEU A 13 2.17 -26.07 -37.32
N ALA A 14 2.47 -27.34 -37.10
CA ALA A 14 3.74 -27.78 -36.54
C ALA A 14 4.97 -27.38 -37.39
N ARG A 15 4.80 -27.13 -38.69
CA ARG A 15 5.87 -26.64 -39.58
C ARG A 15 6.05 -25.13 -39.58
N ARG A 16 5.03 -24.38 -39.16
CA ARG A 16 5.03 -22.90 -39.17
C ARG A 16 5.29 -22.31 -37.79
N PHE A 17 4.95 -23.04 -36.74
CA PHE A 17 5.11 -22.61 -35.36
C PHE A 17 6.26 -23.35 -34.69
N GLN A 18 7.21 -22.58 -34.15
CA GLN A 18 8.22 -23.08 -33.23
C GLN A 18 7.69 -22.93 -31.79
N PRO A 19 7.54 -24.00 -31.00
CA PRO A 19 7.17 -23.87 -29.61
C PRO A 19 8.28 -23.16 -28.83
N VAL A 20 7.90 -22.13 -28.07
CA VAL A 20 8.72 -21.46 -27.07
C VAL A 20 8.09 -21.76 -25.71
N PHE A 21 8.80 -22.51 -24.87
CA PHE A 21 8.31 -22.89 -23.55
C PHE A 21 8.63 -21.77 -22.55
N VAL A 22 7.60 -21.27 -21.89
CA VAL A 22 7.72 -20.31 -20.79
C VAL A 22 7.30 -21.03 -19.52
N ALA A 23 8.28 -21.31 -18.66
CA ALA A 23 8.04 -21.94 -17.37
C ALA A 23 7.58 -20.91 -16.33
N GLU A 24 6.91 -21.40 -15.28
CA GLU A 24 6.66 -20.61 -14.07
C GLU A 24 8.00 -20.17 -13.45
N PRO A 25 8.16 -18.89 -13.06
CA PRO A 25 9.35 -18.41 -12.37
C PRO A 25 9.50 -19.05 -10.99
N THR A 26 10.73 -19.12 -10.49
CA THR A 26 10.97 -19.50 -9.11
C THR A 26 10.48 -18.42 -8.13
N VAL A 27 10.47 -18.71 -6.83
CA VAL A 27 10.17 -17.71 -5.80
C VAL A 27 11.17 -16.55 -5.86
N GLU A 28 12.46 -16.84 -6.03
CA GLU A 28 13.52 -15.82 -6.14
C GLU A 28 13.36 -14.94 -7.39
N ASP A 29 13.04 -15.56 -8.52
CA ASP A 29 12.73 -14.83 -9.76
C ASP A 29 11.51 -13.94 -9.59
N THR A 30 10.47 -14.46 -8.91
CA THR A 30 9.25 -13.69 -8.63
C THR A 30 9.52 -12.50 -7.73
N ILE A 31 10.33 -12.65 -6.68
CA ILE A 31 10.77 -11.53 -5.84
C ILE A 31 11.46 -10.47 -6.69
N SER A 32 12.34 -10.88 -7.62
CA SER A 32 13.04 -9.96 -8.50
C SER A 32 12.09 -9.24 -9.48
N ILE A 33 11.10 -9.96 -10.02
CA ILE A 33 10.04 -9.38 -10.86
C ILE A 33 9.24 -8.35 -10.05
N LEU A 34 8.78 -8.70 -8.85
CA LEU A 34 8.02 -7.81 -7.98
C LEU A 34 8.81 -6.56 -7.58
N ARG A 35 10.10 -6.69 -7.28
CA ARG A 35 10.99 -5.53 -7.03
C ARG A 35 11.08 -4.60 -8.24
N GLY A 36 11.11 -5.15 -9.46
CA GLY A 36 11.08 -4.36 -10.69
C GLY A 36 9.73 -3.68 -10.96
N LEU A 37 8.63 -4.24 -10.43
CA LEU A 37 7.28 -3.67 -10.53
C LEU A 37 6.93 -2.73 -9.37
N LYS A 38 7.65 -2.82 -8.25
CA LYS A 38 7.39 -2.11 -7.00
C LYS A 38 7.06 -0.63 -7.23
N GLU A 39 7.97 0.11 -7.86
CA GLU A 39 7.81 1.57 -8.06
C GLU A 39 6.52 1.90 -8.82
N LYS A 40 6.10 1.06 -9.77
CA LYS A 40 4.88 1.27 -10.54
C LYS A 40 3.63 1.05 -9.71
N TYR A 41 3.61 0.02 -8.86
CA TYR A 41 2.48 -0.24 -7.96
C TYR A 41 2.40 0.81 -6.84
N GLU A 42 3.54 1.21 -6.27
CA GLU A 42 3.59 2.32 -5.32
C GLU A 42 3.05 3.61 -5.93
N LEU A 43 3.40 3.90 -7.19
CA LEU A 43 2.88 5.06 -7.89
C LEU A 43 1.38 4.92 -8.19
N HIS A 44 0.93 3.75 -8.65
CA HIS A 44 -0.46 3.52 -9.01
C HIS A 44 -1.42 3.68 -7.81
N HIS A 45 -1.04 3.09 -6.67
CA HIS A 45 -1.86 3.11 -5.45
C HIS A 45 -1.55 4.29 -4.53
N GLY A 46 -0.39 4.95 -4.72
CA GLY A 46 0.09 6.01 -3.85
C GLY A 46 0.32 5.55 -2.41
N VAL A 47 0.85 4.35 -2.24
CA VAL A 47 1.28 3.77 -0.95
C VAL A 47 2.70 3.23 -1.10
N ARG A 48 3.41 3.01 0.01
CA ARG A 48 4.71 2.34 -0.03
C ARG A 48 4.57 0.82 0.06
N ILE A 49 5.51 0.08 -0.50
CA ILE A 49 5.55 -1.38 -0.41
C ILE A 49 6.89 -1.80 0.18
N THR A 50 6.86 -2.45 1.35
CA THR A 50 8.10 -2.93 1.99
C THR A 50 8.71 -4.09 1.21
N ASP A 51 10.02 -4.27 1.32
CA ASP A 51 10.66 -5.47 0.73
C ASP A 51 10.17 -6.75 1.42
N GLY A 52 9.87 -6.68 2.72
CA GLY A 52 9.24 -7.79 3.47
C GLY A 52 7.90 -8.22 2.87
N ALA A 53 7.04 -7.27 2.49
CA ALA A 53 5.79 -7.59 1.80
C ALA A 53 6.01 -8.30 0.46
N ILE A 54 7.01 -7.89 -0.32
CA ILE A 54 7.34 -8.53 -1.61
C ILE A 54 7.78 -9.98 -1.39
N VAL A 55 8.67 -10.21 -0.44
CA VAL A 55 9.15 -11.56 -0.09
C VAL A 55 8.01 -12.42 0.42
N SER A 56 7.17 -11.88 1.30
CA SER A 56 5.98 -12.55 1.84
C SER A 56 5.00 -12.92 0.73
N ALA A 57 4.72 -12.01 -0.21
CA ALA A 57 3.80 -12.27 -1.32
C ALA A 57 4.26 -13.42 -2.21
N ALA A 58 5.55 -13.47 -2.57
CA ALA A 58 6.10 -14.57 -3.35
C ALA A 58 6.08 -15.90 -2.56
N THR A 59 6.47 -15.87 -1.29
CA THR A 59 6.64 -17.07 -0.45
C THR A 59 5.30 -17.67 -0.05
N LEU A 60 4.38 -16.87 0.48
CA LEU A 60 3.07 -17.32 0.94
C LEU A 60 2.18 -17.75 -0.24
N SER A 61 2.19 -17.02 -1.36
CA SER A 61 1.40 -17.43 -2.52
C SER A 61 1.91 -18.73 -3.13
N ASN A 62 3.22 -18.96 -3.16
CA ASN A 62 3.79 -20.22 -3.63
C ASN A 62 3.40 -21.38 -2.69
N ARG A 63 3.37 -21.14 -1.37
CA ARG A 63 3.11 -22.18 -0.37
C ARG A 63 1.63 -22.54 -0.23
N TYR A 64 0.73 -21.56 -0.26
CA TYR A 64 -0.67 -21.75 0.14
C TYR A 64 -1.68 -21.61 -1.01
N ILE A 65 -1.30 -21.02 -2.14
CA ILE A 65 -2.15 -20.86 -3.32
C ILE A 65 -1.63 -21.77 -4.44
N SER A 66 -2.12 -23.02 -4.47
CA SER A 66 -1.61 -24.07 -5.36
C SER A 66 -2.34 -24.19 -6.70
N ASP A 67 -3.51 -23.56 -6.83
CA ASP A 67 -4.36 -23.58 -8.03
C ASP A 67 -4.00 -22.48 -9.04
N ARG A 68 -3.04 -21.61 -8.69
CA ARG A 68 -2.54 -20.51 -9.52
C ARG A 68 -1.01 -20.55 -9.61
N PHE A 69 -0.48 -19.89 -10.63
CA PHE A 69 0.96 -19.87 -10.93
C PHE A 69 1.59 -18.52 -10.59
N LEU A 70 2.86 -18.54 -10.20
CA LEU A 70 3.72 -17.36 -10.16
C LEU A 70 3.98 -16.83 -11.59
N PRO A 71 4.29 -15.53 -11.75
CA PRO A 71 4.32 -14.49 -10.72
C PRO A 71 2.93 -13.88 -10.45
N ASP A 72 1.92 -14.24 -11.25
CA ASP A 72 0.58 -13.65 -11.28
C ASP A 72 -0.10 -13.63 -9.90
N LYS A 73 -0.16 -14.77 -9.21
CA LYS A 73 -0.75 -14.83 -7.85
C LYS A 73 -0.04 -13.95 -6.82
N ALA A 74 1.27 -13.71 -6.97
CA ALA A 74 2.03 -12.88 -6.05
C ALA A 74 1.83 -11.38 -6.36
N ILE A 75 1.72 -11.05 -7.65
CA ILE A 75 1.37 -9.69 -8.11
C ILE A 75 -0.01 -9.30 -7.57
N ASP A 76 -1.01 -10.18 -7.69
CA ASP A 76 -2.35 -9.90 -7.18
C ASP A 76 -2.38 -9.65 -5.67
N LEU A 77 -1.58 -10.39 -4.88
CA LEU A 77 -1.51 -10.17 -3.45
C LEU A 77 -0.96 -8.78 -3.11
N VAL A 78 0.09 -8.35 -3.82
CA VAL A 78 0.66 -7.01 -3.66
C VAL A 78 -0.34 -5.94 -4.08
N ASP A 79 -1.06 -6.16 -5.18
CA ASP A 79 -2.07 -5.24 -5.72
C ASP A 79 -3.27 -5.08 -4.77
N GLU A 80 -3.81 -6.19 -4.24
CA GLU A 80 -4.90 -6.15 -3.27
C GLU A 80 -4.44 -5.52 -1.95
N ALA A 81 -3.22 -5.79 -1.49
CA ALA A 81 -2.67 -5.20 -0.28
C ALA A 81 -2.51 -3.68 -0.42
N ALA A 82 -1.97 -3.23 -1.54
CA ALA A 82 -1.80 -1.81 -1.83
C ALA A 82 -3.15 -1.09 -1.97
N SER A 83 -4.12 -1.71 -2.66
CA SER A 83 -5.47 -1.18 -2.82
C SER A 83 -6.20 -1.01 -1.47
N ARG A 84 -6.10 -2.02 -0.59
CA ARG A 84 -6.71 -1.97 0.75
C ARG A 84 -6.09 -0.89 1.61
N LEU A 85 -4.76 -0.85 1.65
CA LEU A 85 -4.05 0.16 2.42
C LEU A 85 -4.40 1.57 1.92
N ARG A 86 -4.52 1.76 0.60
CA ARG A 86 -4.94 3.04 0.04
C ARG A 86 -6.33 3.46 0.53
N MET A 87 -7.28 2.53 0.60
CA MET A 87 -8.61 2.83 1.15
C MET A 87 -8.56 3.22 2.63
N GLU A 88 -7.69 2.57 3.42
CA GLU A 88 -7.50 2.88 4.85
C GLU A 88 -6.90 4.28 5.03
N VAL A 89 -5.85 4.63 4.28
CA VAL A 89 -5.21 5.95 4.30
C VAL A 89 -6.15 7.08 3.85
N ASP A 90 -7.01 6.81 2.86
CA ASP A 90 -7.99 7.81 2.41
C ASP A 90 -9.17 7.98 3.38
N SER A 91 -9.37 7.02 4.28
CA SER A 91 -10.43 7.04 5.28
C SER A 91 -10.02 7.80 6.55
N LYS A 92 -11.02 8.30 7.28
CA LYS A 92 -10.78 8.89 8.60
C LYS A 92 -10.34 7.78 9.57
N PRO A 93 -9.29 7.98 10.39
CA PRO A 93 -8.90 7.01 11.41
C PRO A 93 -10.07 6.66 12.33
N GLU A 94 -10.18 5.39 12.71
CA GLU A 94 -11.30 4.89 13.52
C GLU A 94 -11.39 5.63 14.86
N GLU A 95 -10.25 5.87 15.52
CA GLU A 95 -10.17 6.66 16.76
C GLU A 95 -10.77 8.07 16.60
N LEU A 96 -10.52 8.71 15.45
CA LEU A 96 -11.04 10.05 15.16
C LEU A 96 -12.55 10.02 14.87
N ASP A 97 -13.03 8.99 14.17
CA ASP A 97 -14.47 8.83 13.91
C ASP A 97 -15.25 8.52 15.19
N GLU A 98 -14.71 7.67 16.07
CA GLU A 98 -15.28 7.39 17.40
C GLU A 98 -15.35 8.65 18.25
N LEU A 99 -14.27 9.44 18.28
CA LEU A 99 -14.20 10.71 19.00
C LEU A 99 -15.25 11.71 18.49
N ASP A 100 -15.40 11.85 17.18
CA ASP A 100 -16.39 12.75 16.58
C ASP A 100 -17.82 12.31 16.86
N ARG A 101 -18.10 11.01 16.78
CA ARG A 101 -19.42 10.46 17.16
C ARG A 101 -19.72 10.76 18.63
N ARG A 102 -18.74 10.62 19.51
CA ARG A 102 -18.88 10.95 20.94
C ARG A 102 -19.17 12.43 21.16
N ILE A 103 -18.45 13.31 20.47
CA ILE A 103 -18.69 14.76 20.51
C ILE A 103 -20.12 15.09 20.07
N ILE A 104 -20.61 14.48 18.99
CA ILE A 104 -21.99 14.70 18.50
C ILE A 104 -23.01 14.28 19.56
N GLN A 105 -22.83 13.13 20.19
CA GLN A 105 -23.73 12.66 21.26
C GLN A 105 -23.77 13.66 22.42
N LEU A 106 -22.61 14.13 22.89
CA LEU A 106 -22.53 15.11 23.96
C LEU A 106 -23.12 16.46 23.56
N LYS A 107 -22.96 16.91 22.31
CA LYS A 107 -23.63 18.12 21.79
C LYS A 107 -25.14 18.01 21.87
N ILE A 108 -25.71 16.86 21.53
CA ILE A 108 -27.15 16.62 21.62
C ILE A 108 -27.61 16.64 23.09
N GLU A 109 -26.87 15.97 23.99
CA GLU A 109 -27.13 16.00 25.44
C GLU A 109 -27.08 17.43 25.98
N ARG A 110 -26.09 18.25 25.56
CA ARG A 110 -25.99 19.67 25.91
C ARG A 110 -27.24 20.46 25.53
N GLU A 111 -27.73 20.30 24.30
CA GLU A 111 -28.93 21.02 23.83
C GLU A 111 -30.21 20.56 24.54
N ALA A 112 -30.26 19.32 25.02
CA ALA A 112 -31.34 18.85 25.87
C ALA A 112 -31.27 19.50 27.27
N LEU A 113 -30.10 19.43 27.93
CA LEU A 113 -29.89 19.98 29.28
C LEU A 113 -30.09 21.50 29.35
N ARG A 114 -29.82 22.22 28.27
CA ARG A 114 -30.08 23.68 28.17
C ARG A 114 -31.56 24.06 28.34
N LYS A 115 -32.49 23.12 28.14
CA LYS A 115 -33.93 23.34 28.30
C LYS A 115 -34.42 23.02 29.71
N GLU A 116 -33.59 22.34 30.50
CA GLU A 116 -33.91 21.97 31.88
C GLU A 116 -33.55 23.10 32.85
N THR A 117 -34.25 23.16 33.98
CA THR A 117 -34.14 24.28 34.94
C THR A 117 -33.68 23.87 36.33
N ASP A 118 -33.65 22.56 36.61
CA ASP A 118 -33.22 22.02 37.89
C ASP A 118 -31.71 22.14 38.09
N GLN A 119 -31.28 22.15 39.36
CA GLN A 119 -29.89 22.36 39.71
C GLN A 119 -28.98 21.22 39.22
N GLY A 120 -29.46 19.97 39.25
CA GLY A 120 -28.69 18.81 38.80
C GLY A 120 -28.36 18.89 37.31
N SER A 121 -29.32 19.31 36.48
CA SER A 121 -29.11 19.55 35.05
C SER A 121 -28.13 20.67 34.77
N LYS A 122 -28.13 21.75 35.57
CA LYS A 122 -27.15 22.84 35.45
C LYS A 122 -25.73 22.38 35.80
N ASP A 123 -25.58 21.63 36.88
CA ASP A 123 -24.28 21.10 37.30
C ASP A 123 -23.73 20.07 36.28
N ARG A 124 -24.62 19.23 35.72
CA ARG A 124 -24.27 18.30 34.63
C ARG A 124 -23.87 19.05 33.36
N LEU A 125 -24.61 20.10 32.99
CA LEU A 125 -24.32 20.93 31.82
C LEU A 125 -22.91 21.55 31.92
N GLU A 126 -22.54 22.10 33.08
CA GLU A 126 -21.20 22.69 33.26
C GLU A 126 -20.07 21.65 33.09
N ASN A 127 -20.24 20.46 33.66
CA ASN A 127 -19.26 19.38 33.51
C ASN A 127 -19.20 18.87 32.05
N LEU A 128 -20.35 18.76 31.39
CA LEU A 128 -20.44 18.33 30.01
C LEU A 128 -19.79 19.35 29.07
N GLU A 129 -19.97 20.66 29.30
CA GLU A 129 -19.31 21.69 28.49
C GLU A 129 -17.77 21.62 28.62
N LYS A 130 -17.24 21.25 29.79
CA LYS A 130 -15.79 20.99 29.98
C LYS A 130 -15.33 19.74 29.22
N GLU A 131 -16.02 18.61 29.39
CA GLU A 131 -15.72 17.36 28.66
C GLU A 131 -15.76 17.58 27.13
N LEU A 132 -16.75 18.34 26.66
CA LEU A 132 -16.92 18.64 25.25
C LEU A 132 -15.80 19.53 24.70
N ALA A 133 -15.34 20.52 25.46
CA ALA A 133 -14.20 21.35 25.07
C ALA A 133 -12.90 20.52 24.96
N ASP A 134 -12.66 19.62 25.92
CA ASP A 134 -11.49 18.74 25.91
C ASP A 134 -11.50 17.79 24.70
N LEU A 135 -12.65 17.15 24.43
CA LEU A 135 -12.80 16.23 23.30
C LEU A 135 -12.73 16.95 21.95
N GLU A 136 -13.33 18.15 21.83
CA GLU A 136 -13.22 18.98 20.63
C GLU A 136 -11.78 19.40 20.35
N GLN A 137 -11.01 19.74 21.39
CA GLN A 137 -9.58 20.02 21.23
C GLN A 137 -8.81 18.80 20.74
N GLN A 138 -9.04 17.63 21.34
CA GLN A 138 -8.39 16.37 20.92
C GLN A 138 -8.73 16.01 19.46
N SER A 139 -10.01 16.14 19.07
CA SER A 139 -10.44 15.89 17.69
C SER A 139 -9.81 16.87 16.72
N ALA A 140 -9.71 18.15 17.09
CA ALA A 140 -9.06 19.16 16.25
C ALA A 140 -7.55 18.86 16.07
N GLU A 141 -6.85 18.48 17.14
CA GLU A 141 -5.44 18.10 17.08
C GLU A 141 -5.21 16.87 16.21
N MET A 142 -6.01 15.81 16.38
CA MET A 142 -5.91 14.58 15.61
C MET A 142 -6.28 14.80 14.14
N THR A 143 -7.31 15.59 13.87
CA THR A 143 -7.69 15.99 12.50
C THR A 143 -6.56 16.77 11.82
N ALA A 144 -5.91 17.69 12.53
CA ALA A 144 -4.82 18.48 11.97
C ALA A 144 -3.61 17.61 11.63
N ARG A 145 -3.27 16.63 12.46
CA ARG A 145 -2.20 15.65 12.18
C ARG A 145 -2.52 14.82 10.94
N TRP A 146 -3.71 14.22 10.90
CA TRP A 146 -4.16 13.41 9.77
C TRP A 146 -4.17 14.19 8.45
N GLN A 147 -4.63 15.45 8.46
CA GLN A 147 -4.60 16.31 7.27
C GLN A 147 -3.17 16.65 6.82
N ALA A 148 -2.26 16.89 7.76
CA ALA A 148 -0.86 17.16 7.46
C ALA A 148 -0.18 15.93 6.84
N GLU A 149 -0.42 14.74 7.38
CA GLU A 149 0.07 13.46 6.85
C GLU A 149 -0.46 13.23 5.42
N LYS A 150 -1.75 13.44 5.20
CA LYS A 150 -2.36 13.29 3.87
C LYS A 150 -1.75 14.23 2.82
N GLU A 151 -1.48 15.48 3.19
CA GLU A 151 -0.83 16.45 2.28
C GLU A 151 0.63 16.06 2.00
N GLN A 152 1.36 15.55 3.00
CA GLN A 152 2.73 15.05 2.81
C GLN A 152 2.76 13.87 1.83
N LEU A 153 1.85 12.91 2.00
CA LEU A 153 1.68 11.77 1.09
C LEU A 153 1.36 12.23 -0.33
N ALA A 154 0.42 13.15 -0.49
CA ALA A 154 0.07 13.72 -1.80
C ALA A 154 1.28 14.43 -2.45
N GLY A 155 2.09 15.14 -1.66
CA GLY A 155 3.33 15.76 -2.12
C GLY A 155 4.36 14.75 -2.62
N ALA A 156 4.61 13.69 -1.84
CA ALA A 156 5.54 12.62 -2.23
C ALA A 156 5.05 11.87 -3.48
N HIS A 157 3.74 11.62 -3.57
CA HIS A 157 3.13 10.98 -4.74
C HIS A 157 3.30 11.80 -6.02
N ARG A 158 3.06 13.11 -5.98
CA ARG A 158 3.32 14.02 -7.11
C ARG A 158 4.79 14.02 -7.55
N LEU A 159 5.73 13.95 -6.60
CA LEU A 159 7.15 13.86 -6.92
C LEU A 159 7.49 12.54 -7.63
N LYS A 160 6.89 11.41 -7.19
CA LYS A 160 7.02 10.12 -7.89
C LYS A 160 6.44 10.16 -9.31
N GLU A 161 5.29 10.79 -9.51
CA GLU A 161 4.69 10.98 -10.85
C GLU A 161 5.62 11.77 -11.78
N GLN A 162 6.17 12.88 -11.30
CA GLN A 162 7.11 13.71 -12.06
C GLN A 162 8.39 12.93 -12.40
N LEU A 163 8.89 12.13 -11.46
CA LEU A 163 10.07 11.31 -11.65
C LEU A 163 9.83 10.21 -12.71
N ASP A 164 8.70 9.51 -12.67
CA ASP A 164 8.34 8.51 -13.68
C ASP A 164 8.19 9.14 -15.06
N GLN A 165 7.52 10.30 -15.15
CA GLN A 165 7.40 11.05 -16.40
C GLN A 165 8.78 11.44 -16.95
N ALA A 166 9.69 11.94 -16.11
CA ALA A 166 11.04 12.32 -16.51
C ALA A 166 11.87 11.10 -16.96
N ARG A 167 11.72 9.94 -16.31
CA ARG A 167 12.37 8.68 -16.70
C ARG A 167 11.86 8.17 -18.04
N ASN A 168 10.54 8.24 -18.27
CA ASN A 168 9.94 7.88 -19.56
C ASN A 168 10.40 8.83 -20.68
N GLU A 169 10.44 10.13 -20.40
CA GLU A 169 10.93 11.14 -21.35
C GLU A 169 12.42 10.91 -21.68
N LEU A 170 13.23 10.52 -20.69
CA LEU A 170 14.63 10.18 -20.90
C LEU A 170 14.77 8.98 -21.84
N GLN A 171 14.02 7.91 -21.62
CA GLN A 171 14.03 6.74 -22.52
C GLN A 171 13.62 7.10 -23.95
N GLN A 172 12.62 7.97 -24.09
CA GLN A 172 12.19 8.45 -25.41
C GLN A 172 13.26 9.31 -26.08
N ALA A 173 13.84 10.28 -25.38
CA ALA A 173 14.92 11.12 -25.88
C ALA A 173 16.15 10.31 -26.31
N GLN A 174 16.49 9.24 -25.57
CA GLN A 174 17.56 8.32 -25.94
C GLN A 174 17.26 7.55 -27.24
N ARG A 175 16.02 7.06 -27.40
CA ARG A 175 15.58 6.35 -28.62
C ARG A 175 15.57 7.27 -29.84
N ASP A 176 15.16 8.52 -29.65
CA ASP A 176 15.06 9.53 -30.70
C ASP A 176 16.43 10.19 -31.02
N GLY A 177 17.47 9.87 -30.26
CA GLY A 177 18.82 10.44 -30.43
C GLY A 177 18.95 11.89 -29.97
N ASN A 178 18.01 12.41 -29.19
CA ASN A 178 18.06 13.76 -28.62
C ASN A 178 18.99 13.80 -27.39
N LEU A 179 20.30 13.81 -27.65
CA LEU A 179 21.34 13.75 -26.61
C LEU A 179 21.33 14.95 -25.67
N ALA A 180 20.93 16.14 -26.16
CA ALA A 180 20.85 17.34 -25.34
C ALA A 180 19.78 17.20 -24.25
N ARG A 181 18.56 16.80 -24.64
CA ARG A 181 17.46 16.57 -23.69
C ARG A 181 17.75 15.40 -22.75
N ALA A 182 18.34 14.31 -23.28
CA ALA A 182 18.73 13.17 -22.45
C ALA A 182 19.77 13.56 -21.38
N GLY A 183 20.73 14.44 -21.72
CA GLY A 183 21.71 14.97 -20.76
C GLY A 183 21.07 15.83 -19.67
N GLU A 184 20.17 16.75 -20.04
CA GLU A 184 19.43 17.59 -19.09
C GLU A 184 18.62 16.75 -18.09
N LEU A 185 17.90 15.74 -18.58
CA LEU A 185 17.08 14.86 -17.76
C LEU A 185 17.96 14.00 -16.83
N SER A 186 19.02 13.38 -17.36
CA SER A 186 19.86 12.45 -16.61
C SER A 186 20.70 13.11 -15.50
N TYR A 187 21.19 14.32 -15.74
CA TYR A 187 22.13 15.00 -14.83
C TYR A 187 21.54 16.19 -14.08
N GLY A 188 20.35 16.65 -14.45
CA GLY A 188 19.66 17.76 -13.82
C GLY A 188 18.34 17.34 -13.16
N VAL A 189 17.33 17.10 -13.99
CA VAL A 189 15.93 16.96 -13.53
C VAL A 189 15.73 15.70 -12.68
N ILE A 190 16.17 14.53 -13.16
CA ILE A 190 15.96 13.26 -12.44
C ILE A 190 16.68 13.25 -11.08
N PRO A 191 17.99 13.59 -10.98
CA PRO A 191 18.66 13.64 -9.68
C PRO A 191 18.04 14.62 -8.68
N ASP A 192 17.58 15.79 -9.13
CA ASP A 192 16.90 16.78 -8.27
C ASP A 192 15.56 16.23 -7.74
N LEU A 193 14.76 15.59 -8.60
CA LEU A 193 13.52 14.93 -8.20
C LEU A 193 13.77 13.78 -7.23
N GLU A 194 14.79 12.95 -7.46
CA GLU A 194 15.18 11.86 -6.54
C GLU A 194 15.65 12.38 -5.18
N GLN A 195 16.34 13.52 -5.14
CA GLN A 195 16.76 14.15 -3.89
C GLN A 195 15.57 14.71 -3.12
N LYS A 196 14.66 15.41 -3.80
CA LYS A 196 13.43 15.94 -3.20
C LYS A 196 12.53 14.82 -2.67
N LEU A 197 12.39 13.75 -3.44
CA LEU A 197 11.61 12.58 -3.05
C LEU A 197 12.20 11.92 -1.80
N ARG A 198 13.51 11.68 -1.76
CA ARG A 198 14.17 11.14 -0.56
C ARG A 198 13.96 12.03 0.67
N GLY A 199 14.09 13.34 0.53
CA GLY A 199 13.82 14.27 1.63
C GLY A 199 12.38 14.24 2.14
N ALA A 200 11.40 14.12 1.22
CA ALA A 200 10.00 13.94 1.59
C ALA A 200 9.75 12.57 2.25
N GLU A 201 10.41 11.52 1.76
CA GLU A 201 10.24 10.17 2.28
C GLU A 201 10.83 9.99 3.68
N GLU A 202 12.00 10.57 3.96
CA GLU A 202 12.65 10.55 5.28
C GLU A 202 11.88 11.38 6.32
N ALA A 203 11.19 12.44 5.88
CA ALA A 203 10.32 13.23 6.76
C ALA A 203 9.08 12.42 7.20
N GLY A 204 8.51 11.60 6.30
CA GLY A 204 7.35 10.75 6.58
C GLY A 204 7.65 9.52 7.43
N GLU A 205 8.82 8.88 7.26
CA GLU A 205 9.20 7.67 8.03
C GLU A 205 9.28 7.89 9.54
N ARG A 206 9.49 9.13 9.99
CA ARG A 206 9.54 9.45 11.43
C ARG A 206 8.16 9.54 12.07
N HIS A 207 7.09 9.58 11.28
CA HIS A 207 5.75 9.89 11.77
C HIS A 207 4.75 8.74 11.62
N SER A 208 4.83 7.87 10.59
CA SER A 208 3.84 6.80 10.42
C SER A 208 4.40 5.52 9.79
N LEU A 209 4.40 4.41 10.55
CA LEU A 209 4.61 3.03 10.05
C LEU A 209 3.37 2.48 9.33
N GLU A 210 2.23 3.15 9.46
CA GLU A 210 0.91 2.70 8.98
C GLU A 210 0.70 2.91 7.48
N GLU A 211 1.63 3.52 6.75
CA GLU A 211 1.46 3.91 5.34
C GLU A 211 2.19 3.00 4.34
N ALA A 212 2.71 1.87 4.83
CA ALA A 212 3.45 0.91 4.02
C ALA A 212 2.77 -0.46 4.02
N VAL A 213 2.70 -1.10 2.85
CA VAL A 213 2.31 -2.49 2.73
C VAL A 213 3.39 -3.34 3.39
N THR A 214 3.02 -4.03 4.47
CA THR A 214 3.86 -4.96 5.22
C THR A 214 3.55 -6.41 4.85
N ASP A 215 4.39 -7.32 5.32
CA ASP A 215 4.19 -8.75 5.28
C ASP A 215 2.90 -9.20 6.00
N GLU A 216 2.48 -8.49 7.06
CA GLU A 216 1.21 -8.74 7.75
C GLU A 216 -0.01 -8.47 6.85
N HIS A 217 0.00 -7.37 6.08
CA HIS A 217 -1.07 -7.07 5.13
C HIS A 217 -1.23 -8.18 4.09
N VAL A 218 -0.11 -8.67 3.56
CA VAL A 218 -0.08 -9.79 2.60
C VAL A 218 -0.58 -11.08 3.25
N ALA A 219 -0.09 -11.42 4.44
CA ALA A 219 -0.53 -12.61 5.17
C ALA A 219 -2.04 -12.59 5.47
N GLY A 220 -2.58 -11.41 5.82
CA GLY A 220 -4.02 -11.21 6.02
C GLY A 220 -4.85 -11.49 4.77
N ILE A 221 -4.36 -11.12 3.58
CA ILE A 221 -5.03 -11.43 2.32
C ILE A 221 -4.97 -12.93 2.02
N VAL A 222 -3.79 -13.55 2.16
CA VAL A 222 -3.64 -15.01 1.95
C VAL A 222 -4.54 -15.78 2.92
N SER A 223 -4.64 -15.34 4.17
CA SER A 223 -5.56 -15.91 5.16
C SER A 223 -7.02 -15.82 4.70
N ARG A 224 -7.45 -14.69 4.13
CA ARG A 224 -8.81 -14.56 3.59
C ARG A 224 -9.06 -15.45 2.38
N TRP A 225 -8.10 -15.57 1.48
CA TRP A 225 -8.24 -16.38 0.27
C TRP A 225 -8.25 -17.88 0.56
N THR A 226 -7.45 -18.32 1.53
CA THR A 226 -7.21 -19.75 1.81
C THR A 226 -7.98 -20.27 3.03
N GLY A 227 -8.47 -19.38 3.90
CA GLY A 227 -9.10 -19.72 5.18
C GLY A 227 -8.12 -20.17 6.27
N ILE A 228 -6.81 -20.13 6.01
CA ILE A 228 -5.78 -20.52 6.98
C ILE A 228 -5.46 -19.32 7.88
N PRO A 229 -5.49 -19.45 9.22
CA PRO A 229 -5.19 -18.33 10.12
C PRO A 229 -3.76 -17.78 9.95
N VAL A 230 -3.61 -16.46 10.06
CA VAL A 230 -2.32 -15.75 9.95
C VAL A 230 -1.30 -16.26 10.95
N ASP A 231 -1.70 -16.52 12.19
CA ASP A 231 -0.82 -17.03 13.26
C ASP A 231 -0.09 -18.32 12.83
N LYS A 232 -0.82 -19.24 12.18
CA LYS A 232 -0.26 -20.50 11.68
C LYS A 232 0.68 -20.30 10.49
N MET A 233 0.50 -19.23 9.72
CA MET A 233 1.39 -18.92 8.59
C MET A 233 2.72 -18.35 9.07
N LEU A 234 2.69 -17.46 10.07
CA LEU A 234 3.85 -16.77 10.62
C LEU A 234 4.68 -17.65 11.58
N GLU A 235 4.04 -18.59 12.30
CA GLU A 235 4.72 -19.57 13.15
C GLU A 235 5.76 -20.41 12.37
N GLY A 236 5.45 -20.78 11.12
CA GLY A 236 6.32 -21.63 10.30
C GLY A 236 7.61 -20.95 9.81
N GLU A 237 7.70 -19.62 9.82
CA GLU A 237 8.96 -18.89 9.55
C GLU A 237 9.83 -18.80 10.81
N ARG A 238 9.21 -18.58 11.98
CA ARG A 238 9.91 -18.55 13.28
C ARG A 238 10.52 -19.90 13.66
N GLU A 239 9.80 -21.01 13.49
CA GLU A 239 10.32 -22.34 13.81
C GLU A 239 11.49 -22.76 12.91
N LYS A 240 11.49 -22.34 11.63
CA LYS A 240 12.61 -22.63 10.72
C LYS A 240 13.89 -21.88 11.11
N LEU A 241 13.78 -20.63 11.55
CA LEU A 241 14.93 -19.87 12.04
C LEU A 241 15.55 -20.51 13.29
N LEU A 242 14.71 -21.00 14.20
CA LEU A 242 15.15 -21.71 15.42
C LEU A 242 15.81 -23.08 15.15
N GLN A 243 15.55 -23.70 14.00
CA GLN A 243 16.22 -24.95 13.59
C GLN A 243 17.55 -24.71 12.86
N MET A 244 17.86 -23.46 12.50
CA MET A 244 19.11 -23.07 11.84
C MET A 244 20.16 -22.50 12.81
N GLU A 245 19.79 -22.26 14.07
CA GLU A 245 20.69 -22.06 15.21
C GLU A 245 21.06 -23.39 15.89
#